data_AF-A0A917NJB9-F1
#
_entry.id   AF-A0A917NJB9-F1
#
_cell.length_a   1.000
_cell.length_b   1.000
_cell.length_c   1.000
_cell.angle_alpha   90.00
_cell.angle_beta   90.00
_cell.angle_gamma   90.00
#
_symmetry.space_group_name_H-M   'P 1'
#
loop_
_entity.id
_entity.type
_entity.pdbx_description
1 polymer ?
#
loop_
_entity_poly.entity_id
_entity_poly.type
_entity_poly.pdbx_seq_one_letter_code
_entity_poly.pdbx_strand_id
1 'polypeptide(L)' 'MSRSPFILILLLVLGAVAVGLLALGAFPPNVPPEPVQRTIPNERFQSSR' A
#
# COMPACT_ATOMS: atom_id res chain seq x y z
N MET A 1 31.95 19.23 0.39
CA MET A 1 32.06 19.08 -1.08
C MET A 1 32.14 17.59 -1.40
N SER A 2 31.19 17.07 -2.19
CA SER A 2 30.99 15.67 -2.60
C SER A 2 32.30 14.92 -2.88
N ARG A 3 32.65 13.94 -2.03
CA ARG A 3 33.93 13.22 -2.12
C ARG A 3 33.87 11.89 -2.87
N SER A 4 32.75 11.54 -3.50
CA SER A 4 32.71 10.30 -4.27
C SER A 4 31.70 10.36 -5.40
N PRO A 5 32.15 10.28 -6.67
CA PRO A 5 31.23 10.19 -7.81
C PRO A 5 30.33 8.95 -7.72
N PHE A 6 30.76 7.92 -6.98
CA PHE A 6 29.96 6.71 -6.75
C PHE A 6 28.68 6.98 -5.96
N ILE A 7 28.68 7.95 -5.04
CA ILE A 7 27.48 8.31 -4.29
C ILE A 7 26.43 8.92 -5.23
N LEU A 8 26.85 9.75 -6.18
CA LEU A 8 25.95 10.35 -7.17
C LEU A 8 25.36 9.28 -8.09
N ILE A 9 26.19 8.35 -8.57
CA ILE A 9 25.73 7.24 -9.41
C ILE A 9 24.72 6.36 -8.65
N LEU A 10 25.02 6.03 -7.38
CA LEU A 10 24.13 5.23 -6.54
C LEU A 10 22.78 5.92 -6.34
N LEU A 11 22.77 7.22 -6.04
CA LEU A 11 21.54 7.99 -5.87
C LEU A 11 20.74 8.05 -7.18
N LEU A 12 21.39 8.18 -8.32
CA LEU A 12 20.74 8.19 -9.62
C LEU A 12 20.07 6.85 -9.92
N VAL A 13 20.75 5.73 -9.64
CA VAL A 13 20.18 4.39 -9.79
C VAL A 13 18.98 4.18 -8.86
N LEU A 14 19.10 4.54 -7.58
CA LEU A 14 17.99 4.44 -6.62
C LEU A 14 16.80 5.29 -7.05
N GLY A 15 17.04 6.51 -7.53
CA GLY A 15 16.00 7.38 -8.06
C GLY A 15 15.29 6.78 -9.27
N ALA A 16 16.04 6.24 -10.23
CA ALA A 16 15.46 5.60 -11.41
C ALA A 16 14.58 4.38 -11.04
N VAL A 17 15.03 3.56 -10.08
CA VAL A 17 14.25 2.43 -9.56
C VAL A 17 12.97 2.91 -8.89
N ALA A 18 13.05 3.93 -8.02
CA ALA A 18 11.87 4.47 -7.34
C ALA A 18 10.83 5.00 -8.34
N VAL A 19 11.27 5.75 -9.36
CA VAL A 19 10.38 6.25 -10.43
C VAL A 19 9.76 5.09 -11.21
N GLY A 20 10.54 4.08 -11.57
CA GLY A 20 10.04 2.90 -12.27
C GLY A 20 8.97 2.14 -11.47
N LEU A 21 9.19 1.95 -10.17
CA LEU A 21 8.21 1.30 -9.29
C LEU A 21 6.90 2.09 -9.18
N LEU A 22 6.97 3.42 -9.12
CA LEU A 22 5.79 4.27 -9.10
C LEU A 22 5.04 4.23 -10.44
N ALA A 23 5.76 4.28 -11.57
CA ALA A 23 5.16 4.24 -12.91
C ALA A 23 4.46 2.89 -13.20
N LEU A 24 5.00 1.78 -12.67
CA LEU A 24 4.41 0.45 -12.81
C LEU A 24 3.25 0.18 -11.84
N GLY A 25 2.97 1.09 -10.91
CA GLY A 25 1.94 0.87 -9.89
C GLY A 25 2.30 -0.26 -8.93
N ALA A 26 3.59 -0.42 -8.59
CA ALA A 26 4.06 -1.46 -7.68
C ALA A 26 3.54 -1.31 -6.23
N PHE A 27 2.87 -0.20 -5.92
CA PHE A 27 2.27 0.08 -4.63
C PHE A 27 0.75 -0.01 -4.73
N PRO A 28 0.08 -0.64 -3.75
CA PRO A 28 -1.36 -0.75 -3.75
C PRO A 28 -2.02 0.64 -3.69
N PRO A 29 -3.20 0.82 -4.30
CA PRO A 29 -3.94 2.06 -4.17
C PRO A 29 -4.28 2.32 -2.70
N ASN A 30 -4.28 3.59 -2.29
CA ASN A 30 -4.75 3.95 -0.97
C ASN A 30 -6.27 3.76 -0.90
N VAL A 31 -6.72 2.68 -0.24
CA VAL A 31 -8.14 2.37 -0.07
C VAL A 31 -8.62 2.94 1.27
N PRO A 32 -9.67 3.78 1.30
CA PRO A 32 -10.28 4.22 2.54
C PRO A 32 -10.76 3.01 3.36
N PRO A 33 -10.53 2.98 4.68
CA PRO A 33 -11.04 1.90 5.52
C PRO A 33 -12.58 1.91 5.49
N GLU A 34 -13.19 0.87 4.94
CA GLU A 34 -14.63 0.70 4.93
C GLU A 34 -15.10 0.04 6.24
N PRO A 35 -16.16 0.56 6.90
CA PRO A 35 -16.71 -0.10 8.07
C PRO A 35 -17.23 -1.48 7.69
N VAL A 36 -16.69 -2.53 8.32
CA VAL A 36 -17.16 -3.90 8.13
C VAL A 36 -18.61 -3.99 8.59
N GLN A 37 -19.53 -4.10 7.64
CA GLN A 37 -20.94 -4.36 7.92
C GLN A 37 -21.05 -5.79 8.46
N ARG A 38 -20.97 -5.90 9.79
CA ARG A 38 -21.27 -7.14 10.49
C ARG A 38 -22.78 -7.31 10.47
N THR A 39 -23.31 -7.93 9.41
CA THR A 39 -24.67 -8.44 9.43
C THR A 39 -24.71 -9.54 10.50
N ILE A 40 -25.10 -9.18 11.73
CA ILE A 40 -25.40 -10.17 12.75
C ILE A 40 -26.63 -10.91 12.23
N PRO A 41 -26.56 -12.22 11.92
CA PRO A 41 -27.70 -12.99 11.46
C PRO A 41 -28.59 -13.29 12.67
N ASN A 42 -29.16 -12.26 13.27
CA ASN A 42 -30.03 -12.36 14.44
C ASN A 42 -31.39 -13.01 14.12
N GLU A 43 -31.66 -13.27 12.84
CA GLU A 43 -32.84 -14.02 12.41
C GLU A 43 -32.70 -15.53 12.60
N ARG A 44 -31.47 -16.05 12.76
CA ARG A 44 -31.25 -17.50 12.93
C ARG A 44 -31.43 -17.99 14.37
N PHE A 45 -31.47 -17.09 15.35
CA PHE A 45 -31.53 -17.41 16.77
C PHE A 45 -32.80 -16.90 17.46
N GLN A 46 -33.89 -16.69 16.71
CA GLN A 46 -35.21 -16.56 17.34
C GLN A 46 -35.61 -17.93 17.90
N SER A 47 -35.14 -18.20 19.13
CA SER A 47 -35.52 -19.36 19.90
C SER A 47 -37.03 -19.36 20.12
N SER A 48 -37.67 -20.49 19.79
CA SER A 48 -39.04 -20.79 20.19
C SER A 48 -39.31 -20.40 21.65
N ARG A 49 -40.21 -19.45 21.88
CA ARG A 49 -41.05 -19.43 23.07
C ARG A 49 -42.29 -18.59 22.87
#